data_AF-E3NTM2-F1
#
_entry.id   AF-E3NTM2-F1
#
_cell.length_a   1.000
_cell.length_b   1.000
_cell.length_c   1.000
_cell.angle_alpha   90.00
_cell.angle_beta   90.00
_cell.angle_gamma   90.00
#
_symmetry.space_group_name_H-M   'P 1'
#
loop_
_entity.id
_entity.type
_entity.pdbx_description
1 polymer ?
#
loop_
_entity_poly.entity_id
_entity_poly.type
_entity_poly.pdbx_seq_one_letter_code
_entity_poly.pdbx_strand_id
1 'polypeptide(L)'
;MTDCTEKVSDDWYETALPKPPVPTLEATLDRYLEYAAVVAVGQRASLATTHDAAQKFVRQATPLQEQLLEIAEKSPNWATKFWLPEMYMRVRIPTPVNSNPGYIFPKVKLESKEDHLKYTALLTRGVLEYKNRIDTRQVCREKSTGAQKLQMCMEQYDRVLSCYREPGVGEDTQIRKQKTNDGNEHVLVMCRNQTFVLHSRINGALVSYADVEHQLTKIEEISKINQNNTTKIGASGVGPRDDAALFWQDMLTVEQNSKSYEWVKSALFVVCLDMEDEVDYGKNDTLNISAKEKEFIARGYSTLTGHGSSVFGLNRWYDATIQLVVSSSGVNGLCIEHSTAEGIVIINMAESAIRYAQKYFKSKMVWNDVRNVHPKSLTWHFSENSRTF
;
A
#
# COMPACT_ATOMS: atom_id res chain seq x y z
N MET A 1 13.28 12.05 -14.36
CA MET A 1 14.13 11.95 -13.15
C MET A 1 15.56 12.18 -13.58
N THR A 2 16.18 13.26 -13.10
CA THR A 2 17.63 13.45 -13.19
C THR A 2 18.30 12.26 -12.51
N ASP A 3 19.08 11.51 -13.29
CA ASP A 3 19.98 10.51 -12.76
C ASP A 3 20.93 11.24 -11.81
N CYS A 4 20.94 10.88 -10.53
CA CYS A 4 21.86 11.47 -9.56
C CYS A 4 23.27 10.93 -9.87
N THR A 5 23.92 11.52 -10.87
CA THR A 5 25.30 11.22 -11.28
C THR A 5 26.34 11.83 -10.34
N GLU A 6 25.91 12.62 -9.36
CA GLU A 6 26.77 13.15 -8.32
C GLU A 6 26.74 12.22 -7.11
N LYS A 7 27.90 11.60 -6.81
CA LYS A 7 28.17 10.93 -5.54
C LYS A 7 28.09 11.98 -4.42
N VAL A 8 26.88 12.29 -3.98
CA VAL A 8 26.67 13.00 -2.72
C VAL A 8 26.15 11.96 -1.75
N SER A 9 26.94 11.72 -0.73
CA SER A 9 26.53 11.07 0.50
C SER A 9 25.44 11.94 1.15
N ASP A 10 24.23 11.92 0.62
CA ASP A 10 23.09 12.60 1.23
C ASP A 10 22.52 11.67 2.30
N ASP A 11 23.11 11.69 3.51
CA ASP A 11 22.35 11.19 4.66
C ASP A 11 21.08 12.04 4.78
N TRP A 12 19.93 11.39 4.63
CA TRP A 12 18.62 12.06 4.64
C TRP A 12 18.40 12.94 5.88
N TYR A 13 19.15 12.68 6.95
CA TYR A 13 18.99 13.30 8.26
C TYR A 13 20.11 14.26 8.66
N GLU A 14 21.13 14.48 7.83
CA GLU A 14 22.23 15.41 8.14
C GLU A 14 21.73 16.86 8.36
N THR A 15 20.73 17.30 7.58
CA THR A 15 20.07 18.59 7.78
C THR A 15 18.70 18.41 8.41
N ALA A 16 18.57 18.88 9.66
CA ALA A 16 17.32 18.89 10.40
C ALA A 16 16.25 19.72 9.69
N LEU A 17 15.03 19.20 9.67
CA LEU A 17 13.87 19.91 9.13
C LEU A 17 13.21 20.77 10.21
N PRO A 18 12.59 21.90 9.84
CA PRO A 18 11.75 22.64 10.77
C PRO A 18 10.57 21.78 11.22
N LYS A 19 10.18 21.93 12.50
CA LYS A 19 8.95 21.33 13.03
C LYS A 19 7.72 21.93 12.33
N PRO A 20 6.61 21.20 12.20
CA PRO A 20 5.35 21.77 11.73
C PRO A 20 4.94 22.97 12.61
N PRO A 21 4.68 24.15 12.03
CA PRO A 21 4.29 25.31 12.82
C PRO A 21 2.89 25.11 13.42
N VAL A 22 2.61 25.79 14.53
CA VAL A 22 1.26 25.96 15.05
C VAL A 22 0.79 27.35 14.62
N PRO A 23 -0.21 27.48 13.73
CA PRO A 23 -0.74 28.78 13.34
C PRO A 23 -1.44 29.46 14.54
N THR A 24 -1.54 30.79 14.52
CA THR A 24 -2.27 31.49 15.58
C THR A 24 -3.77 31.18 15.51
N LEU A 25 -4.45 31.34 16.65
CA LEU A 25 -5.88 31.11 16.74
C LEU A 25 -6.66 32.05 15.81
N GLU A 26 -6.26 33.32 15.76
CA GLU A 26 -6.87 34.35 14.92
C GLU A 26 -6.75 33.99 13.44
N ALA A 27 -5.53 33.69 12.97
CA ALA A 27 -5.28 33.33 11.58
C ALA A 27 -6.07 32.08 11.15
N THR A 28 -6.23 31.11 12.06
CA THR A 28 -6.99 29.88 11.82
C THR A 28 -8.50 30.16 11.73
N LEU A 29 -9.05 30.94 12.66
CA LEU A 29 -10.48 31.27 12.68
C LEU A 29 -10.88 32.17 11.51
N ASP A 30 -10.06 33.16 11.17
CA ASP A 30 -10.28 34.04 10.02
C ASP A 30 -10.36 33.20 8.73
N ARG A 31 -9.40 32.30 8.54
CA ARG A 31 -9.37 31.40 7.38
C ARG A 31 -10.55 30.43 7.36
N TYR A 32 -10.94 29.90 8.52
CA TYR A 32 -12.10 29.03 8.66
C TYR A 32 -13.39 29.76 8.23
N LEU A 33 -13.60 30.99 8.70
CA LEU A 33 -14.78 31.78 8.35
C LEU A 33 -14.80 32.17 6.87
N GLU A 34 -13.64 32.49 6.29
CA GLU A 34 -13.49 32.73 4.85
C GLU A 34 -13.97 31.52 4.03
N TYR A 35 -13.49 30.31 4.36
CA TYR A 35 -13.90 29.10 3.64
C TYR A 35 -15.35 28.68 3.93
N ALA A 36 -15.82 28.85 5.16
CA ALA A 36 -17.22 28.61 5.52
C ALA A 36 -18.15 29.51 4.71
N ALA A 37 -17.78 30.78 4.49
CA ALA A 37 -18.54 31.72 3.67
C ALA A 37 -18.73 31.21 2.23
N VAL A 38 -17.68 30.67 1.62
CA VAL A 38 -17.73 30.12 0.26
C VAL A 38 -18.64 28.89 0.18
N VAL A 39 -18.54 27.96 1.12
CA VAL A 39 -19.33 26.71 1.12
C VAL A 39 -20.81 26.96 1.44
N ALA A 40 -21.11 27.99 2.23
CA ALA A 40 -22.48 28.36 2.59
C ALA A 40 -23.23 29.11 1.48
N VAL A 41 -22.54 29.58 0.42
CA VAL A 41 -23.22 30.25 -0.71
C VAL A 41 -24.29 29.33 -1.29
N GLY A 42 -25.53 29.80 -1.32
CA GLY A 42 -26.68 29.03 -1.84
C GLY A 42 -27.30 28.05 -0.85
N GLN A 43 -26.78 27.92 0.38
CA GLN A 43 -27.43 27.15 1.45
C GLN A 43 -28.40 28.02 2.26
N ARG A 44 -29.41 27.38 2.88
CA ARG A 44 -30.31 28.04 3.85
C ARG A 44 -29.66 28.29 5.22
N ALA A 45 -28.41 27.87 5.41
CA ALA A 45 -27.67 28.00 6.66
C ALA A 45 -27.18 29.45 6.85
N SER A 46 -27.36 29.98 8.07
CA SER A 46 -26.94 31.35 8.38
C SER A 46 -25.44 31.41 8.70
N LEU A 47 -24.67 32.11 7.87
CA LEU A 47 -23.27 32.45 8.17
C LEU A 47 -23.10 33.23 9.47
N ALA A 48 -24.14 33.98 9.88
CA ALA A 48 -24.12 34.70 11.15
C ALA A 48 -24.03 33.76 12.35
N THR A 49 -24.65 32.57 12.29
CA THR A 49 -24.56 31.56 13.35
C THR A 49 -23.14 31.00 13.45
N THR A 50 -22.50 30.71 12.31
CA THR A 50 -21.10 30.24 12.28
C THR A 50 -20.15 31.30 12.84
N HIS A 51 -20.36 32.56 12.49
CA HIS A 51 -19.57 33.67 12.99
C HIS A 51 -19.71 33.84 14.52
N ASP A 52 -20.95 33.84 15.03
CA ASP A 52 -21.22 33.90 16.47
C ASP A 52 -20.59 32.71 17.24
N ALA A 53 -20.68 31.50 16.67
CA ALA A 53 -20.03 30.32 17.24
C ALA A 53 -18.50 30.46 17.29
N ALA A 54 -17.86 30.93 16.21
CA ALA A 54 -16.42 31.16 16.17
C ALA A 54 -15.97 32.21 17.19
N GLN A 55 -16.72 33.31 17.34
CA GLN A 55 -16.44 34.34 18.35
C GLN A 55 -16.55 33.82 19.78
N LYS A 56 -17.59 33.02 20.07
CA LYS A 56 -17.76 32.37 21.38
C LYS A 56 -16.65 31.36 21.67
N PHE A 57 -16.16 30.67 20.64
CA PHE A 57 -15.11 29.67 20.76
C PHE A 57 -13.76 30.25 21.18
N VAL A 58 -13.44 31.51 20.83
CA VAL A 58 -12.15 32.15 21.15
C VAL A 58 -11.74 31.96 22.61
N ARG A 59 -12.65 32.23 23.55
CA ARG A 59 -12.36 32.11 24.99
C ARG A 59 -12.04 30.68 25.43
N GLN A 60 -12.66 29.68 24.79
CA GLN A 60 -12.41 28.26 25.06
C GLN A 60 -11.15 27.78 24.34
N ALA A 61 -10.83 28.36 23.19
CA ALA A 61 -9.71 27.96 22.35
C ALA A 61 -8.37 28.50 22.83
N THR A 62 -8.32 29.65 23.52
CA THR A 62 -7.07 30.20 24.07
C THR A 62 -6.28 29.18 24.92
N PRO A 63 -6.85 28.55 25.97
CA PRO A 63 -6.11 27.55 26.75
C PRO A 63 -5.76 26.30 25.92
N LEU A 64 -6.57 25.94 24.91
CA LEU A 64 -6.26 24.82 24.01
C LEU A 64 -5.07 25.14 23.07
N GLN A 65 -4.96 26.38 22.62
CA GLN A 65 -3.85 26.86 21.81
C GLN A 65 -2.53 26.82 22.60
N GLU A 66 -2.55 27.23 23.87
CA GLU A 66 -1.40 27.13 24.78
C GLU A 66 -0.95 25.68 24.96
N GLN A 67 -1.90 24.77 25.23
CA GLN A 67 -1.61 23.34 25.32
C GLN A 67 -1.05 22.78 24.01
N LEU A 68 -1.58 23.21 22.85
CA LEU A 68 -1.10 22.78 21.55
C LEU A 68 0.35 23.24 21.30
N LEU A 69 0.69 24.46 21.71
CA LEU A 69 2.06 24.98 21.63
C LEU A 69 3.02 24.16 22.51
N GLU A 70 2.62 23.80 23.73
CA GLU A 70 3.42 22.92 24.58
C GLU A 70 3.63 21.53 23.95
N ILE A 71 2.59 20.96 23.32
CA ILE A 71 2.69 19.68 22.62
C ILE A 71 3.66 19.80 21.44
N ALA A 72 3.61 20.92 20.70
CA ALA A 72 4.50 21.19 19.57
C ALA A 72 5.97 21.38 19.99
N GLU A 73 6.21 21.99 21.15
CA GLU A 73 7.55 22.10 21.71
C GLU A 73 8.13 20.73 22.07
N LYS A 74 7.32 19.87 22.69
CA LYS A 74 7.73 18.54 23.19
C LYS A 74 7.75 17.43 22.12
N SER A 75 7.18 17.67 20.94
CA SER A 75 7.08 16.69 19.84
C SER A 75 7.90 17.09 18.61
N PRO A 76 8.49 16.14 17.84
CA PRO A 76 9.05 16.44 16.52
C PRO A 76 7.96 16.81 15.50
N ASN A 77 6.76 16.25 15.65
CA ASN A 77 5.60 16.54 14.83
C ASN A 77 4.33 16.39 15.67
N TRP A 78 3.73 17.53 16.06
CA TRP A 78 2.52 17.52 16.88
C TRP A 78 1.29 17.06 16.10
N ALA A 79 1.24 17.32 14.79
CA ALA A 79 0.05 17.07 13.98
C ALA A 79 -0.18 15.57 13.78
N THR A 80 0.86 14.77 13.54
CA THR A 80 0.74 13.32 13.32
C THR A 80 0.08 12.60 14.49
N LYS A 81 0.30 13.08 15.73
CA LYS A 81 -0.32 12.55 16.95
C LYS A 81 -1.86 12.55 16.87
N PHE A 82 -2.44 13.54 16.19
CA PHE A 82 -3.89 13.69 16.05
C PHE A 82 -4.36 13.20 14.68
N TRP A 83 -3.64 13.55 13.62
CA TRP A 83 -4.03 13.26 12.25
C TRP A 83 -4.10 11.77 11.95
N LEU A 84 -3.09 10.97 12.34
CA LEU A 84 -3.06 9.55 11.97
C LEU A 84 -4.22 8.75 12.61
N PRO A 85 -4.52 8.91 13.92
CA PRO A 85 -5.67 8.27 14.51
C PRO A 85 -7.00 8.70 13.90
N GLU A 86 -7.24 10.02 13.79
CA GLU A 86 -8.53 10.56 13.34
C GLU A 86 -8.79 10.34 11.84
N MET A 87 -7.77 10.48 11.00
CA MET A 87 -7.91 10.33 9.56
C MET A 87 -8.01 8.86 9.13
N TYR A 88 -7.39 7.93 9.88
CA TYR A 88 -7.29 6.52 9.46
C TYR A 88 -7.62 5.52 10.57
N MET A 89 -6.93 5.52 11.71
CA MET A 89 -6.97 4.36 12.63
C MET A 89 -8.33 4.19 13.34
N ARG A 90 -9.01 5.29 13.67
CA ARG A 90 -10.34 5.30 14.29
C ARG A 90 -11.49 5.25 13.29
N VAL A 91 -11.20 5.31 11.99
CA VAL A 91 -12.21 5.18 10.94
C VAL A 91 -12.59 3.70 10.81
N ARG A 92 -13.87 3.38 11.08
CA ARG A 92 -14.35 1.98 11.19
C ARG A 92 -15.01 1.42 9.94
N ILE A 93 -15.24 2.25 8.91
CA ILE A 93 -15.75 1.78 7.61
C ILE A 93 -14.69 0.93 6.88
N PRO A 94 -15.09 0.02 5.98
CA PRO A 94 -14.15 -0.81 5.22
C PRO A 94 -13.07 0.00 4.49
N THR A 95 -11.81 -0.47 4.51
CA THR A 95 -10.72 0.20 3.80
C THR A 95 -10.80 0.15 2.27
N PRO A 96 -11.25 -0.94 1.61
CA PRO A 96 -11.38 -0.96 0.15
C PRO A 96 -12.32 0.16 -0.32
N VAL A 97 -11.94 0.89 -1.36
CA VAL A 97 -12.66 2.05 -1.93
C VAL A 97 -12.69 3.28 -1.02
N ASN A 98 -13.04 3.14 0.26
CA ASN A 98 -13.28 4.29 1.14
C ASN A 98 -11.98 4.95 1.64
N SER A 99 -10.90 4.17 1.78
CA SER A 99 -9.60 4.66 2.26
C SER A 99 -8.46 4.29 1.31
N ASN A 100 -8.44 3.07 0.79
CA ASN A 100 -7.34 2.56 -0.02
C ASN A 100 -7.40 3.09 -1.46
N PRO A 101 -6.46 3.95 -1.91
CA PRO A 101 -6.42 4.38 -3.29
C PRO A 101 -5.89 3.28 -4.21
N GLY A 102 -6.25 3.39 -5.49
CA GLY A 102 -5.78 2.52 -6.57
C GLY A 102 -4.90 3.31 -7.54
N TYR A 103 -3.77 2.73 -7.94
CA TYR A 103 -2.90 3.27 -8.99
C TYR A 103 -2.88 2.31 -10.17
N ILE A 104 -3.43 2.72 -11.30
CA ILE A 104 -3.49 1.89 -12.51
C ILE A 104 -2.21 2.11 -13.32
N PHE A 105 -1.46 1.04 -13.57
CA PHE A 105 -0.27 1.08 -14.42
C PHE A 105 -0.62 0.94 -15.90
N PRO A 106 0.27 1.29 -16.83
CA PRO A 106 0.08 0.98 -18.25
C PRO A 106 -0.22 -0.52 -18.45
N LYS A 107 -1.28 -0.81 -19.20
CA LYS A 107 -1.64 -2.19 -19.56
C LYS A 107 -0.52 -2.79 -20.39
N VAL A 108 -0.15 -4.03 -20.08
CA VAL A 108 0.91 -4.74 -20.80
C VAL A 108 0.29 -5.79 -21.69
N LYS A 109 0.81 -5.94 -22.92
CA LYS A 109 0.45 -7.06 -23.78
C LYS A 109 1.21 -8.29 -23.30
N LEU A 110 0.47 -9.27 -22.79
CA LEU A 110 0.97 -10.59 -22.43
C LEU A 110 0.47 -11.56 -23.51
N GLU A 111 1.28 -12.55 -23.89
CA GLU A 111 0.91 -13.52 -24.93
C GLU A 111 0.71 -14.93 -24.36
N SER A 112 1.13 -15.15 -23.11
CA SER A 112 0.96 -16.42 -22.42
C SER A 112 0.94 -16.26 -20.90
N LYS A 113 0.67 -17.38 -20.21
CA LYS A 113 0.82 -17.50 -18.76
C LYS A 113 2.27 -17.28 -18.31
N GLU A 114 3.23 -17.78 -19.08
CA GLU A 114 4.66 -17.59 -18.81
C GLU A 114 5.01 -16.10 -18.85
N ASP A 115 4.48 -15.34 -19.82
CA ASP A 115 4.64 -13.89 -19.88
C ASP A 115 4.06 -13.18 -18.65
N HIS A 116 2.90 -13.63 -18.16
CA HIS A 116 2.29 -13.08 -16.94
C HIS A 116 3.17 -13.30 -15.72
N LEU A 117 3.67 -14.52 -15.50
CA LEU A 117 4.58 -14.84 -14.40
C LEU A 117 5.90 -14.08 -14.54
N LYS A 118 6.46 -14.02 -15.74
CA LYS A 118 7.68 -13.28 -16.09
C LYS A 118 7.54 -11.79 -15.76
N TYR A 119 6.47 -11.16 -16.22
CA TYR A 119 6.19 -9.75 -15.97
C TYR A 119 5.98 -9.47 -14.48
N THR A 120 5.24 -10.34 -13.79
CA THR A 120 5.01 -10.23 -12.34
C THR A 120 6.32 -10.36 -11.55
N ALA A 121 7.18 -11.30 -11.93
CA ALA A 121 8.50 -11.48 -11.33
C ALA A 121 9.38 -10.24 -11.51
N LEU A 122 9.35 -9.62 -12.70
CA LEU A 122 10.09 -8.40 -13.00
C LEU A 122 9.60 -7.20 -12.19
N LEU A 123 8.29 -6.98 -12.09
CA LEU A 123 7.73 -5.90 -11.27
C LEU A 123 8.05 -6.10 -9.79
N THR A 124 7.86 -7.32 -9.28
CA THR A 124 8.21 -7.70 -7.90
C THR A 124 9.68 -7.41 -7.64
N ARG A 125 10.57 -7.83 -8.56
CA ARG A 125 12.01 -7.57 -8.45
C ARG A 125 12.35 -6.09 -8.51
N GLY A 126 11.65 -5.32 -9.33
CA GLY A 126 11.80 -3.86 -9.43
C GLY A 126 11.43 -3.13 -8.13
N VAL A 127 10.36 -3.56 -7.45
CA VAL A 127 9.99 -3.03 -6.12
C VAL A 127 11.07 -3.39 -5.09
N LEU A 128 11.58 -4.64 -5.11
CA LEU A 128 12.64 -5.08 -4.21
C LEU A 128 13.97 -4.34 -4.42
N GLU A 129 14.35 -4.05 -5.68
CA GLU A 129 15.50 -3.19 -5.98
C GLU A 129 15.29 -1.78 -5.42
N TYR A 130 14.09 -1.22 -5.56
CA TYR A 130 13.78 0.09 -5.00
C TYR A 130 13.87 0.11 -3.48
N LYS A 131 13.38 -0.95 -2.81
CA LYS A 131 13.56 -1.14 -1.37
C LYS A 131 15.04 -1.18 -1.00
N ASN A 132 15.85 -1.95 -1.72
CA ASN A 132 17.28 -2.04 -1.46
C ASN A 132 17.95 -0.66 -1.55
N ARG A 133 17.52 0.18 -2.51
CA ARG A 133 17.99 1.57 -2.63
C ARG A 133 17.54 2.44 -1.46
N ILE A 134 16.33 2.25 -0.92
CA ILE A 134 15.86 2.95 0.30
C ILE A 134 16.75 2.55 1.49
N ASP A 135 16.94 1.26 1.72
CA ASP A 135 17.68 0.74 2.87
C ASP A 135 19.16 1.13 2.85
N THR A 136 19.75 1.16 1.65
CA THR A 136 21.16 1.55 1.43
C THR A 136 21.34 3.06 1.21
N ARG A 137 20.29 3.87 1.42
CA ARG A 137 20.31 5.34 1.29
C ARG A 137 20.74 5.84 -0.10
N GLN A 138 20.37 5.11 -1.15
CA GLN A 138 20.65 5.43 -2.56
C GLN A 138 19.49 6.18 -3.25
N VAL A 139 18.38 6.45 -2.56
CA VAL A 139 17.32 7.34 -3.06
C VAL A 139 17.69 8.77 -2.66
N CYS A 140 17.74 9.67 -3.64
CA CYS A 140 18.11 11.07 -3.39
C CYS A 140 17.05 11.77 -2.54
N ARG A 141 17.49 12.68 -1.66
CA ARG A 141 16.56 13.46 -0.82
C ARG A 141 15.68 14.34 -1.70
N GLU A 142 14.38 14.28 -1.48
CA GLU A 142 13.42 15.07 -2.24
C GLU A 142 13.52 16.56 -1.89
N LYS A 143 13.22 17.40 -2.89
CA LYS A 143 13.13 18.85 -2.74
C LYS A 143 11.73 19.34 -3.13
N SER A 144 11.25 20.38 -2.47
CA SER A 144 9.94 20.98 -2.74
C SER A 144 9.82 21.47 -4.19
N THR A 145 8.59 21.51 -4.71
CA THR A 145 8.31 21.97 -6.07
C THR A 145 8.27 23.50 -6.21
N GLY A 146 8.20 24.23 -5.09
CA GLY A 146 8.14 25.69 -5.06
C GLY A 146 9.38 26.41 -5.61
N ALA A 147 9.29 27.74 -5.70
CA ALA A 147 10.36 28.62 -6.18
C ALA A 147 11.62 28.50 -5.31
N GLN A 148 11.45 28.45 -3.99
CA GLN A 148 12.51 28.08 -3.06
C GLN A 148 12.50 26.57 -2.85
N LYS A 149 13.60 25.92 -3.25
CA LYS A 149 13.81 24.48 -3.06
C LYS A 149 14.17 24.18 -1.61
N LEU A 150 13.24 23.57 -0.90
CA LEU A 150 13.42 23.10 0.47
C LEU A 150 13.60 21.60 0.47
N GLN A 151 14.48 21.10 1.33
CA GLN A 151 14.64 19.66 1.54
C GLN A 151 13.37 19.09 2.18
N MET A 152 12.94 17.90 1.74
CA MET A 152 11.72 17.25 2.21
C MET A 152 12.04 16.14 3.22
N CYS A 153 11.00 15.72 3.97
CA CYS A 153 11.06 14.60 4.88
C CYS A 153 11.10 13.27 4.11
N MET A 154 12.02 12.39 4.47
CA MET A 154 12.17 11.07 3.84
C MET A 154 11.59 9.92 4.69
N GLU A 155 10.92 10.21 5.81
CA GLU A 155 10.44 9.17 6.73
C GLU A 155 9.42 8.21 6.10
N GLN A 156 8.58 8.71 5.19
CA GLN A 156 7.60 7.86 4.48
C GLN A 156 8.27 6.81 3.58
N TYR A 157 9.45 7.10 3.00
CA TYR A 157 10.24 6.12 2.26
C TYR A 157 10.68 4.96 3.16
N ASP A 158 11.04 5.25 4.41
CA ASP A 158 11.40 4.25 5.41
C ASP A 158 10.21 3.42 5.94
N ARG A 159 8.98 3.84 5.63
CA ARG A 159 7.73 3.21 6.13
C ARG A 159 6.99 2.43 5.05
N VAL A 160 7.02 2.85 3.79
CA VAL A 160 6.14 2.35 2.72
C VAL A 160 6.21 0.83 2.47
N LEU A 161 7.36 0.18 2.72
CA LEU A 161 7.52 -1.29 2.64
C LEU A 161 7.80 -1.95 4.00
N SER A 162 7.66 -1.18 5.08
CA SER A 162 8.01 -1.59 6.45
C SER A 162 6.87 -1.39 7.43
N CYS A 163 5.66 -1.07 6.96
CA CYS A 163 4.48 -0.99 7.80
C CYS A 163 3.40 -2.01 7.41
N TYR A 164 2.45 -2.20 8.33
CA TYR A 164 1.25 -3.01 8.18
C TYR A 164 0.15 -2.40 9.06
N ARG A 165 -1.10 -2.38 8.61
CA ARG A 165 -2.22 -1.90 9.41
C ARG A 165 -2.95 -3.08 10.04
N GLU A 166 -2.80 -3.26 11.34
CA GLU A 166 -3.48 -4.32 12.09
C GLU A 166 -4.87 -3.84 12.55
N PRO A 167 -5.96 -4.57 12.25
CA PRO A 167 -7.29 -4.26 12.77
C PRO A 167 -7.31 -4.34 14.30
N GLY A 168 -7.91 -3.35 14.95
CA GLY A 168 -8.13 -3.33 16.40
C GLY A 168 -9.51 -2.77 16.74
N VAL A 169 -10.13 -3.20 17.84
CA VAL A 169 -11.48 -2.74 18.22
C VAL A 169 -11.43 -1.26 18.61
N GLY A 170 -12.26 -0.43 17.97
CA GLY A 170 -12.31 1.02 18.14
C GLY A 170 -11.16 1.80 17.49
N GLU A 171 -9.96 1.23 17.43
CA GLU A 171 -8.77 1.84 16.82
C GLU A 171 -7.83 0.76 16.26
N ASP A 172 -7.48 0.89 14.97
CA ASP A 172 -6.47 0.05 14.32
C ASP A 172 -5.05 0.46 14.76
N THR A 173 -4.07 -0.42 14.57
CA THR A 173 -2.67 -0.13 14.88
C THR A 173 -1.81 -0.18 13.63
N GLN A 174 -1.01 0.88 13.38
CA GLN A 174 0.04 0.83 12.37
C GLN A 174 1.30 0.18 12.96
N ILE A 175 1.55 -1.06 12.57
CA ILE A 175 2.75 -1.79 12.96
C ILE A 175 3.91 -1.36 12.08
N ARG A 176 5.04 -1.00 12.70
CA ARG A 176 6.31 -0.80 12.00
C ARG A 176 7.22 -2.01 12.23
N LYS A 177 7.63 -2.65 11.14
CA LYS A 177 8.51 -3.81 11.11
C LYS A 177 9.92 -3.40 11.52
N GLN A 178 10.62 -4.28 12.24
CA GLN A 178 12.04 -4.10 12.51
C GLN A 178 12.85 -4.25 11.23
N LYS A 179 13.85 -3.39 11.02
CA LYS A 179 14.75 -3.50 9.86
C LYS A 179 15.75 -4.62 10.10
N THR A 180 15.74 -5.64 9.25
CA THR A 180 16.70 -6.76 9.26
C THR A 180 17.60 -6.65 8.02
N ASN A 181 18.55 -5.70 8.05
CA ASN A 181 19.40 -5.38 6.89
C ASN A 181 20.28 -6.56 6.41
N ASP A 182 20.46 -7.57 7.27
CA ASP A 182 21.23 -8.79 7.09
C ASP A 182 20.38 -10.08 7.21
N GLY A 183 19.07 -9.94 7.43
CA GLY A 183 18.17 -11.04 7.69
C GLY A 183 17.44 -11.58 6.46
N ASN A 184 16.46 -12.43 6.73
CA ASN A 184 15.52 -12.92 5.73
C ASN A 184 14.36 -11.94 5.59
N GLU A 185 13.94 -11.72 4.34
CA GLU A 185 12.75 -10.93 4.01
C GLU A 185 11.90 -11.71 3.01
N HIS A 186 10.61 -11.40 2.97
CA HIS A 186 9.67 -12.03 2.06
C HIS A 186 8.54 -11.08 1.66
N VAL A 187 7.82 -11.49 0.62
CA VAL A 187 6.56 -10.90 0.21
C VAL A 187 5.45 -11.93 0.38
N LEU A 188 4.22 -11.45 0.57
CA LEU A 188 3.05 -12.30 0.52
C LEU A 188 2.57 -12.38 -0.93
N VAL A 189 2.11 -13.55 -1.36
CA VAL A 189 1.49 -13.74 -2.68
C VAL A 189 0.07 -14.26 -2.49
N MET A 190 -0.89 -13.55 -3.06
CA MET A 190 -2.29 -13.97 -3.19
C MET A 190 -2.48 -14.60 -4.58
N CYS A 191 -2.87 -15.87 -4.63
CA CYS A 191 -3.19 -16.56 -5.88
C CYS A 191 -4.37 -17.50 -5.68
N ARG A 192 -5.44 -17.35 -6.47
CA ARG A 192 -6.69 -18.15 -6.36
C ARG A 192 -7.26 -18.18 -4.92
N ASN A 193 -7.22 -17.03 -4.24
CA ASN A 193 -7.63 -16.83 -2.84
C ASN A 193 -6.78 -17.58 -1.79
N GLN A 194 -5.62 -18.12 -2.18
CA GLN A 194 -4.65 -18.76 -1.29
C GLN A 194 -3.48 -17.81 -1.02
N THR A 195 -2.90 -17.94 0.16
CA THR A 195 -1.78 -17.10 0.65
C THR A 195 -0.48 -17.87 0.67
N PHE A 196 0.56 -17.30 0.09
CA PHE A 196 1.90 -17.88 0.04
C PHE A 196 2.96 -16.87 0.47
N VAL A 197 4.07 -17.37 0.99
CA VAL A 197 5.30 -16.62 1.26
C VAL A 197 6.26 -16.86 0.09
N LEU A 198 6.70 -15.78 -0.53
CA LEU A 198 7.78 -15.77 -1.51
C LEU A 198 8.99 -15.07 -0.88
N HIS A 199 10.10 -15.78 -0.78
CA HIS A 199 11.33 -15.24 -0.19
C HIS A 199 11.97 -14.22 -1.12
N SER A 200 12.21 -13.01 -0.60
CA SER A 200 12.82 -11.90 -1.35
C SER A 200 14.28 -11.66 -0.97
N ARG A 201 14.66 -11.98 0.27
CA ARG A 201 16.05 -11.91 0.76
C ARG A 201 16.33 -13.14 1.63
N ILE A 202 17.48 -13.76 1.42
CA ILE A 202 17.95 -14.92 2.20
C ILE A 202 19.36 -14.61 2.69
N ASN A 203 19.57 -14.66 4.01
CA ASN A 203 20.85 -14.36 4.67
C ASN A 203 21.44 -13.02 4.20
N GLY A 204 20.62 -11.97 4.16
CA GLY A 204 21.05 -10.64 3.71
C GLY A 204 21.19 -10.49 2.20
N ALA A 205 21.15 -11.56 1.40
CA ALA A 205 21.27 -11.50 -0.05
C ALA A 205 19.92 -11.49 -0.75
N LEU A 206 19.69 -10.48 -1.60
CA LEU A 206 18.48 -10.36 -2.41
C LEU A 206 18.41 -11.51 -3.42
N VAL A 207 17.25 -12.15 -3.55
CA VAL A 207 17.08 -13.29 -4.47
C VAL A 207 17.19 -12.85 -5.93
N SER A 208 17.60 -13.76 -6.81
CA SER A 208 17.70 -13.46 -8.23
C SER A 208 16.31 -13.33 -8.87
N TYR A 209 16.24 -12.73 -10.06
CA TYR A 209 15.01 -12.75 -10.85
C TYR A 209 14.50 -14.18 -11.09
N ALA A 210 15.39 -15.10 -11.45
CA ALA A 210 15.05 -16.48 -11.74
C ALA A 210 14.45 -17.20 -10.50
N ASP A 211 14.93 -16.87 -9.30
CA ASP A 211 14.36 -17.39 -8.06
C ASP A 211 12.95 -16.83 -7.77
N VAL A 212 12.68 -15.55 -8.10
CA VAL A 212 11.34 -14.97 -7.97
C VAL A 212 10.37 -15.63 -8.95
N GLU A 213 10.76 -15.73 -10.22
CA GLU A 213 9.95 -16.36 -11.27
C GLU A 213 9.67 -17.83 -10.93
N HIS A 214 10.69 -18.60 -10.51
CA HIS A 214 10.53 -19.98 -10.10
C HIS A 214 9.54 -20.13 -8.93
N GLN A 215 9.66 -19.30 -7.90
CA GLN A 215 8.73 -19.32 -6.77
C GLN A 215 7.29 -18.99 -7.20
N LEU A 216 7.09 -18.00 -8.09
CA LEU A 216 5.76 -17.67 -8.62
C LEU A 216 5.16 -18.80 -9.46
N THR A 217 5.97 -19.46 -10.30
CA THR A 217 5.54 -20.66 -11.03
C THR A 217 5.08 -21.76 -10.07
N LYS A 218 5.85 -22.03 -9.01
CA LYS A 218 5.47 -23.02 -7.99
C LYS A 218 4.21 -22.64 -7.23
N ILE A 219 4.05 -21.35 -6.89
CA ILE A 219 2.82 -20.84 -6.26
C ILE A 219 1.62 -21.09 -7.17
N GLU A 220 1.74 -20.81 -8.47
CA GLU A 220 0.67 -21.04 -9.43
C GLU A 220 0.31 -22.52 -9.55
N GLU A 221 1.31 -23.41 -9.63
CA GLU A 221 1.10 -24.86 -9.70
C GLU A 221 0.36 -25.37 -8.46
N ILE A 222 0.83 -24.99 -7.26
CA ILE A 222 0.22 -25.39 -5.99
C ILE A 222 -1.19 -24.83 -5.85
N SER A 223 -1.40 -23.55 -6.21
CA SER A 223 -2.70 -22.91 -6.08
C SER A 223 -3.75 -23.57 -6.97
N LYS A 224 -3.37 -24.00 -8.18
CA LYS A 224 -4.25 -24.71 -9.12
C LYS A 224 -4.66 -26.07 -8.58
N ILE A 225 -3.73 -26.83 -7.99
CA ILE A 225 -4.03 -28.15 -7.39
C ILE A 225 -5.05 -28.01 -6.27
N ASN A 226 -4.93 -26.97 -5.44
CA ASN A 226 -5.76 -26.78 -4.25
C ASN A 226 -7.00 -25.89 -4.46
N GLN A 227 -7.30 -25.48 -5.70
CA GLN A 227 -8.31 -24.45 -5.99
C GLN A 227 -9.72 -24.80 -5.45
N ASN A 228 -10.07 -26.08 -5.39
CA ASN A 228 -11.38 -26.54 -4.90
C ASN A 228 -11.48 -26.62 -3.38
N ASN A 229 -10.36 -26.48 -2.66
CA ASN A 229 -10.30 -26.57 -1.19
C ASN A 229 -9.66 -25.32 -0.59
N THR A 230 -9.95 -24.15 -1.18
CA THR A 230 -9.37 -22.88 -0.74
C THR A 230 -10.20 -22.22 0.35
N THR A 231 -9.52 -21.84 1.43
CA THR A 231 -10.06 -20.94 2.44
C THR A 231 -9.88 -19.50 1.97
N LYS A 232 -10.98 -18.77 1.75
CA LYS A 232 -10.95 -17.39 1.20
C LYS A 232 -10.58 -16.36 2.28
N ILE A 233 -9.39 -16.49 2.87
CA ILE A 233 -8.93 -15.68 4.00
C ILE A 233 -8.92 -14.18 3.69
N GLY A 234 -8.73 -13.78 2.42
CA GLY A 234 -8.76 -12.37 2.02
C GLY A 234 -10.07 -11.64 2.31
N ALA A 235 -11.16 -12.37 2.61
CA ALA A 235 -12.40 -11.79 3.12
C ALA A 235 -12.24 -11.03 4.44
N SER A 236 -11.24 -11.40 5.26
CA SER A 236 -10.96 -10.80 6.56
C SER A 236 -10.72 -9.28 6.52
N GLY A 237 -10.31 -8.74 5.37
CA GLY A 237 -10.00 -7.32 5.19
C GLY A 237 -11.06 -6.53 4.41
N VAL A 238 -12.21 -7.12 4.07
CA VAL A 238 -13.22 -6.49 3.19
C VAL A 238 -14.32 -5.77 3.99
N GLY A 239 -14.60 -6.22 5.21
CA GLY A 239 -15.67 -5.69 6.05
C GLY A 239 -15.30 -4.47 6.89
N PRO A 240 -16.21 -4.01 7.75
CA PRO A 240 -15.93 -3.01 8.77
C PRO A 240 -14.75 -3.41 9.65
N ARG A 241 -14.03 -2.41 10.17
CA ARG A 241 -12.75 -2.63 10.86
C ARG A 241 -12.91 -3.32 12.22
N ASP A 242 -14.04 -3.08 12.91
CA ASP A 242 -14.33 -3.76 14.18
C ASP A 242 -14.63 -5.24 13.96
N ASP A 243 -15.37 -5.57 12.90
CA ASP A 243 -15.65 -6.96 12.53
C ASP A 243 -14.36 -7.70 12.15
N ALA A 244 -13.48 -7.04 11.37
CA ALA A 244 -12.15 -7.58 11.06
C ALA A 244 -11.29 -7.80 12.31
N ALA A 245 -11.37 -6.89 13.30
CA ALA A 245 -10.66 -7.04 14.57
C ALA A 245 -11.18 -8.23 15.39
N LEU A 246 -12.50 -8.39 15.51
CA LEU A 246 -13.13 -9.51 16.21
C LEU A 246 -12.84 -10.84 15.52
N PHE A 247 -12.89 -10.86 14.18
CA PHE A 247 -12.49 -12.01 13.36
C PHE A 247 -11.05 -12.45 13.68
N TRP A 248 -10.10 -11.51 13.71
CA TRP A 248 -8.70 -11.84 14.00
C TRP A 248 -8.48 -12.24 15.46
N GLN A 249 -9.20 -11.65 16.43
CA GLN A 249 -9.12 -12.08 17.84
C GLN A 249 -9.46 -13.56 17.99
N ASP A 250 -10.51 -14.03 17.31
CA ASP A 250 -10.90 -15.44 17.34
C ASP A 250 -9.94 -16.33 16.52
N MET A 251 -9.61 -15.93 15.29
CA MET A 251 -8.71 -16.69 14.41
C MET A 251 -7.32 -16.92 15.03
N LEU A 252 -6.80 -15.95 15.78
CA LEU A 252 -5.47 -16.02 16.40
C LEU A 252 -5.43 -16.90 17.66
N THR A 253 -6.56 -17.42 18.14
CA THR A 253 -6.58 -18.46 19.19
C THR A 253 -6.02 -19.80 18.70
N VAL A 254 -6.01 -20.03 17.39
CA VAL A 254 -5.40 -21.20 16.76
C VAL A 254 -3.92 -20.94 16.49
N GLU A 255 -3.03 -21.73 17.09
CA GLU A 255 -1.57 -21.56 16.99
C GLU A 255 -1.06 -21.49 15.55
N GLN A 256 -1.59 -22.34 14.66
CA GLN A 256 -1.20 -22.35 13.25
C GLN A 256 -1.58 -21.05 12.51
N ASN A 257 -2.76 -20.48 12.81
CA ASN A 257 -3.17 -19.20 12.23
C ASN A 257 -2.29 -18.07 12.74
N SER A 258 -1.96 -18.07 14.04
CA SER A 258 -1.05 -17.10 14.63
C SER A 258 0.32 -17.12 13.94
N LYS A 259 0.89 -18.31 13.70
CA LYS A 259 2.12 -18.46 12.92
C LYS A 259 1.99 -17.91 11.50
N SER A 260 0.90 -18.22 10.79
CA SER A 260 0.64 -17.69 9.44
C SER A 260 0.47 -16.17 9.43
N TYR A 261 -0.18 -15.60 10.44
CA TYR A 261 -0.42 -14.16 10.55
C TYR A 261 0.85 -13.38 10.85
N GLU A 262 1.81 -13.94 11.59
CA GLU A 262 3.14 -13.32 11.73
C GLU A 262 3.88 -13.22 10.39
N TRP A 263 3.75 -14.22 9.50
CA TRP A 263 4.28 -14.12 8.13
C TRP A 263 3.61 -13.00 7.34
N VAL A 264 2.30 -12.79 7.52
CA VAL A 264 1.58 -11.68 6.88
C VAL A 264 2.12 -10.33 7.39
N LYS A 265 2.15 -10.13 8.72
CA LYS A 265 2.55 -8.86 9.33
C LYS A 265 3.99 -8.45 9.01
N SER A 266 4.86 -9.43 8.78
CA SER A 266 6.27 -9.21 8.44
C SER A 266 6.54 -9.11 6.93
N ALA A 267 5.59 -9.43 6.06
CA ALA A 267 5.76 -9.35 4.62
C ALA A 267 5.99 -7.92 4.14
N LEU A 268 6.94 -7.69 3.25
CA LEU A 268 7.29 -6.34 2.76
C LEU A 268 6.14 -5.65 2.03
N PHE A 269 5.49 -6.42 1.15
CA PHE A 269 4.30 -6.04 0.39
C PHE A 269 3.60 -7.32 -0.09
N VAL A 270 2.46 -7.17 -0.75
CA VAL A 270 1.64 -8.26 -1.26
C VAL A 270 1.67 -8.23 -2.80
N VAL A 271 1.77 -9.40 -3.42
CA VAL A 271 1.60 -9.59 -4.87
C VAL A 271 0.31 -10.36 -5.10
N CYS A 272 -0.63 -9.79 -5.86
CA CYS A 272 -1.89 -10.43 -6.21
C CYS A 272 -1.81 -10.94 -7.65
N LEU A 273 -1.72 -12.26 -7.81
CA LEU A 273 -1.77 -12.96 -9.09
C LEU A 273 -3.23 -13.21 -9.47
N ASP A 274 -3.79 -12.30 -10.27
CA ASP A 274 -5.15 -12.41 -10.77
C ASP A 274 -5.15 -13.24 -12.06
N MET A 275 -5.40 -14.53 -11.90
CA MET A 275 -5.36 -15.51 -12.97
C MET A 275 -6.79 -15.77 -13.46
N GLU A 276 -7.06 -15.50 -14.73
CA GLU A 276 -8.25 -15.97 -15.43
C GLU A 276 -7.92 -17.29 -16.12
N ASP A 277 -8.81 -18.30 -16.02
CA ASP A 277 -8.56 -19.61 -16.63
C ASP A 277 -8.74 -19.59 -18.16
N GLU A 278 -9.52 -18.64 -18.67
CA GLU A 278 -9.67 -18.36 -20.10
C GLU A 278 -9.25 -16.90 -20.38
N VAL A 279 -8.12 -16.72 -21.08
CA VAL A 279 -7.64 -15.40 -21.50
C VAL A 279 -7.52 -15.36 -23.02
N ASP A 280 -8.20 -14.41 -23.65
CA ASP A 280 -8.07 -14.14 -25.09
C ASP A 280 -6.84 -13.24 -25.34
N TYR A 281 -5.66 -13.86 -25.44
CA TYR A 281 -4.37 -13.21 -25.73
C TYR A 281 -4.25 -12.72 -27.20
N GLY A 282 -5.29 -12.12 -27.77
CA GLY A 282 -5.37 -11.92 -29.23
C GLY A 282 -6.05 -10.66 -29.76
N LYS A 283 -6.75 -9.86 -28.95
CA LYS A 283 -7.47 -8.70 -29.49
C LYS A 283 -6.58 -7.46 -29.67
N ASN A 284 -6.34 -7.12 -30.94
CA ASN A 284 -5.86 -5.80 -31.35
C ASN A 284 -6.98 -4.78 -31.11
N ASP A 285 -6.84 -3.98 -30.05
CA ASP A 285 -7.86 -3.03 -29.65
C ASP A 285 -7.59 -1.64 -30.25
N THR A 286 -7.99 -1.45 -31.52
CA THR A 286 -8.38 -0.11 -31.98
C THR A 286 -9.74 0.25 -31.38
N LEU A 287 -9.72 0.65 -30.11
CA LEU A 287 -10.91 1.07 -29.38
C LEU A 287 -11.25 2.53 -29.72
N ASN A 288 -12.55 2.79 -29.91
CA ASN A 288 -13.06 4.17 -29.92
C ASN A 288 -12.95 4.79 -28.50
N ILE A 289 -13.14 6.12 -28.40
CA ILE A 289 -12.95 6.86 -27.14
C ILE A 289 -13.83 6.29 -26.01
N SER A 290 -15.11 6.03 -26.27
CA SER A 290 -16.04 5.50 -25.28
C SER A 290 -15.62 4.11 -24.76
N ALA A 291 -15.06 3.27 -25.63
CA ALA A 291 -14.58 1.95 -25.24
C ALA A 291 -13.28 2.04 -24.43
N LYS A 292 -12.40 3.02 -24.71
CA LYS A 292 -11.23 3.30 -23.87
C LYS A 292 -11.60 3.76 -22.47
N GLU A 293 -12.60 4.64 -22.33
CA GLU A 293 -13.09 5.08 -21.02
C GLU A 293 -13.62 3.91 -20.19
N LYS A 294 -14.44 3.04 -20.81
CA LYS A 294 -14.93 1.81 -20.17
C LYS A 294 -13.79 0.88 -19.74
N GLU A 295 -12.74 0.75 -20.56
CA GLU A 295 -11.56 -0.03 -20.22
C GLU A 295 -10.82 0.56 -19.00
N PHE A 296 -10.60 1.89 -18.96
CA PHE A 296 -9.97 2.55 -17.81
C PHE A 296 -10.77 2.36 -16.52
N ILE A 297 -12.10 2.48 -16.60
CA ILE A 297 -13.01 2.23 -15.48
C ILE A 297 -12.88 0.78 -15.00
N ALA A 298 -12.93 -0.19 -15.92
CA ALA A 298 -12.78 -1.61 -15.59
C ALA A 298 -11.43 -1.91 -14.92
N ARG A 299 -10.34 -1.30 -15.40
CA ARG A 299 -9.00 -1.42 -14.80
C ARG A 299 -8.94 -0.83 -13.39
N GLY A 300 -9.65 0.27 -13.16
CA GLY A 300 -9.82 0.85 -11.83
C GLY A 300 -10.53 -0.10 -10.88
N TYR A 301 -11.66 -0.68 -11.29
CA TYR A 301 -12.39 -1.68 -10.52
C TYR A 301 -11.56 -2.95 -10.24
N SER A 302 -10.83 -3.44 -11.23
CA SER A 302 -9.91 -4.58 -11.07
C SER A 302 -8.85 -4.29 -9.99
N THR A 303 -8.22 -3.11 -10.05
CA THR A 303 -7.15 -2.73 -9.12
C THR A 303 -7.68 -2.50 -7.71
N LEU A 304 -8.79 -1.77 -7.57
CA LEU A 304 -9.34 -1.38 -6.27
C LEU A 304 -10.02 -2.53 -5.53
N THR A 305 -10.84 -3.33 -6.22
CA THR A 305 -11.73 -4.31 -5.59
C THR A 305 -11.70 -5.69 -6.24
N GLY A 306 -10.86 -5.89 -7.26
CA GLY A 306 -10.80 -7.16 -7.99
C GLY A 306 -12.12 -7.55 -8.64
N HIS A 307 -12.95 -6.59 -9.04
CA HIS A 307 -14.34 -6.80 -9.51
C HIS A 307 -15.29 -7.45 -8.50
N GLY A 308 -14.96 -7.41 -7.20
CA GLY A 308 -15.79 -7.95 -6.14
C GLY A 308 -15.50 -9.41 -5.79
N SER A 309 -16.24 -9.93 -4.80
CA SER A 309 -15.92 -11.20 -4.13
C SER A 309 -16.11 -12.46 -4.99
N SER A 310 -16.91 -12.37 -6.05
CA SER A 310 -17.12 -13.45 -7.02
C SER A 310 -15.98 -13.61 -8.01
N VAL A 311 -15.09 -12.62 -8.11
CA VAL A 311 -13.96 -12.59 -9.05
C VAL A 311 -12.65 -12.60 -8.24
N PHE A 312 -11.92 -11.47 -8.18
CA PHE A 312 -10.62 -11.37 -7.51
C PHE A 312 -10.65 -10.55 -6.22
N GLY A 313 -11.81 -10.06 -5.78
CA GLY A 313 -11.91 -9.21 -4.58
C GLY A 313 -11.49 -9.89 -3.28
N LEU A 314 -11.46 -11.22 -3.24
CA LEU A 314 -10.96 -12.03 -2.12
C LEU A 314 -9.52 -12.53 -2.35
N ASN A 315 -8.93 -12.25 -3.52
CA ASN A 315 -7.53 -12.50 -3.86
C ASN A 315 -6.67 -11.26 -3.51
N ARG A 316 -6.88 -10.72 -2.31
CA ARG A 316 -6.34 -9.44 -1.83
C ARG A 316 -6.01 -9.54 -0.34
N TRP A 317 -5.21 -8.59 0.13
CA TRP A 317 -4.93 -8.37 1.55
C TRP A 317 -4.91 -6.86 1.85
N TYR A 318 -6.10 -6.29 2.09
CA TYR A 318 -6.32 -4.83 2.13
C TYR A 318 -5.63 -4.08 3.28
N ASP A 319 -5.16 -4.81 4.28
CA ASP A 319 -4.42 -4.30 5.44
C ASP A 319 -2.92 -4.05 5.14
N ALA A 320 -2.43 -4.58 4.02
CA ALA A 320 -1.05 -4.37 3.60
C ALA A 320 -0.87 -3.00 2.94
N THR A 321 0.20 -2.29 3.32
CA THR A 321 0.53 -0.97 2.77
C THR A 321 0.55 -0.96 1.24
N ILE A 322 1.20 -1.93 0.62
CA ILE A 322 1.31 -2.05 -0.83
C ILE A 322 0.81 -3.44 -1.26
N GLN A 323 -0.17 -3.45 -2.16
CA GLN A 323 -0.58 -4.63 -2.91
C GLN A 323 -0.33 -4.39 -4.41
N LEU A 324 0.61 -5.13 -4.98
CA LEU A 324 0.89 -5.15 -6.42
C LEU A 324 -0.06 -6.13 -7.11
N VAL A 325 -1.02 -5.62 -7.86
CA VAL A 325 -2.00 -6.42 -8.60
C VAL A 325 -1.50 -6.63 -10.03
N VAL A 326 -1.42 -7.89 -10.47
CA VAL A 326 -1.08 -8.24 -11.85
C VAL A 326 -2.04 -9.31 -12.36
N SER A 327 -2.88 -8.93 -13.32
CA SER A 327 -3.82 -9.83 -14.00
C SER A 327 -3.20 -10.46 -15.25
N SER A 328 -3.61 -11.69 -15.54
CA SER A 328 -3.28 -12.39 -16.79
C SER A 328 -3.77 -11.65 -18.04
N SER A 329 -4.78 -10.79 -17.91
CA SER A 329 -5.24 -9.87 -18.98
C SER A 329 -4.28 -8.71 -19.30
N GLY A 330 -3.19 -8.57 -18.53
CA GLY A 330 -2.24 -7.47 -18.64
C GLY A 330 -2.62 -6.21 -17.86
N VAL A 331 -3.79 -6.19 -17.22
CA VAL A 331 -4.17 -5.14 -16.26
C VAL A 331 -3.30 -5.27 -15.01
N ASN A 332 -2.71 -4.16 -14.57
CA ASN A 332 -1.83 -4.15 -13.42
C ASN A 332 -1.85 -2.78 -12.72
N GLY A 333 -1.45 -2.77 -11.45
CA GLY A 333 -1.51 -1.58 -10.62
C GLY A 333 -1.20 -1.83 -9.15
N LEU A 334 -1.44 -0.82 -8.32
CA LEU A 334 -1.35 -0.91 -6.87
C LEU A 334 -2.71 -0.67 -6.21
N CYS A 335 -3.02 -1.46 -5.18
CA CYS A 335 -4.01 -1.11 -4.15
C CYS A 335 -3.25 -0.82 -2.85
N ILE A 336 -3.49 0.34 -2.25
CA ILE A 336 -2.59 0.91 -1.24
C ILE A 336 -3.36 1.13 0.05
N GLU A 337 -2.84 0.68 1.20
CA GLU A 337 -3.35 1.14 2.49
C GLU A 337 -2.76 2.53 2.79
N HIS A 338 -3.64 3.52 2.93
CA HIS A 338 -3.26 4.94 2.81
C HIS A 338 -2.55 5.48 4.06
N SER A 339 -2.72 4.88 5.24
CA SER A 339 -2.22 5.47 6.50
C SER A 339 -0.69 5.58 6.60
N THR A 340 0.05 4.86 5.74
CA THR A 340 1.50 4.73 5.85
C THR A 340 2.27 5.81 5.09
N ALA A 341 1.85 6.13 3.86
CA ALA A 341 2.59 6.99 2.94
C ALA A 341 1.66 7.69 1.95
N GLU A 342 2.07 8.87 1.53
CA GLU A 342 1.38 9.69 0.54
C GLU A 342 1.80 9.36 -0.89
N GLY A 343 1.01 9.84 -1.86
CA GLY A 343 1.11 9.44 -3.27
C GLY A 343 2.51 9.58 -3.90
N ILE A 344 3.28 10.61 -3.56
CA ILE A 344 4.59 10.87 -4.20
C ILE A 344 5.61 9.74 -3.96
N VAL A 345 5.67 9.23 -2.74
CA VAL A 345 6.58 8.14 -2.34
C VAL A 345 6.24 6.87 -3.10
N ILE A 346 4.94 6.61 -3.24
CA ILE A 346 4.41 5.44 -3.92
C ILE A 346 4.63 5.54 -5.43
N ILE A 347 4.39 6.70 -6.04
CA ILE A 347 4.63 6.95 -7.47
C ILE A 347 6.10 6.69 -7.81
N ASN A 348 7.04 7.23 -7.04
CA ASN A 348 8.46 7.07 -7.33
C ASN A 348 8.91 5.60 -7.28
N MET A 349 8.41 4.84 -6.30
CA MET A 349 8.61 3.39 -6.23
C MET A 349 7.99 2.67 -7.43
N ALA A 350 6.73 2.96 -7.73
CA ALA A 350 5.99 2.35 -8.83
C ALA A 350 6.67 2.60 -10.19
N GLU A 351 7.03 3.84 -10.50
CA GLU A 351 7.73 4.20 -11.73
C GLU A 351 9.11 3.54 -11.84
N SER A 352 9.83 3.40 -10.72
CA SER A 352 11.10 2.66 -10.70
C SER A 352 10.88 1.18 -11.04
N ALA A 353 9.86 0.55 -10.46
CA ALA A 353 9.53 -0.85 -10.73
C ALA A 353 9.04 -1.07 -12.17
N ILE A 354 8.18 -0.20 -12.69
CA ILE A 354 7.70 -0.24 -14.08
C ILE A 354 8.87 -0.11 -15.07
N ARG A 355 9.78 0.86 -14.84
CA ARG A 355 10.98 1.03 -15.69
C ARG A 355 11.88 -0.20 -15.65
N TYR A 356 12.08 -0.79 -14.47
CA TYR A 356 12.83 -2.04 -14.33
C TYR A 356 12.17 -3.16 -15.16
N ALA A 357 10.87 -3.36 -15.03
CA ALA A 357 10.16 -4.38 -15.78
C ALA A 357 10.21 -4.14 -17.29
N GLN A 358 9.93 -2.92 -17.76
CA GLN A 358 9.98 -2.57 -19.18
C GLN A 358 11.36 -2.80 -19.80
N LYS A 359 12.43 -2.45 -19.08
CA LYS A 359 13.82 -2.63 -19.54
C LYS A 359 14.13 -4.11 -19.80
N TYR A 360 13.65 -5.00 -18.93
CA TYR A 360 14.06 -6.41 -18.95
C TYR A 360 13.02 -7.35 -19.56
N PHE A 361 11.76 -6.95 -19.72
CA PHE A 361 10.68 -7.81 -20.22
C PHE A 361 10.96 -8.36 -21.63
N LYS A 362 11.50 -7.54 -22.53
CA LYS A 362 11.88 -7.94 -23.90
C LYS A 362 13.30 -8.50 -24.00
N SER A 363 14.08 -8.46 -22.92
CA SER A 363 15.46 -8.94 -22.94
C SER A 363 15.50 -10.47 -22.87
N LYS A 364 16.39 -11.10 -23.64
CA LYS A 364 16.80 -12.50 -23.46
C LYS A 364 17.91 -12.57 -22.41
N MET A 365 17.67 -12.02 -21.22
CA MET A 365 18.68 -12.07 -20.17
C MET A 365 18.80 -13.50 -19.64
N VAL A 366 20.03 -14.00 -19.61
CA VAL A 366 20.42 -15.20 -18.87
C VAL A 366 20.55 -14.77 -17.42
N TRP A 367 19.50 -14.97 -16.63
CA TRP A 367 19.57 -14.78 -15.19
C TRP A 367 20.18 -16.03 -14.55
N ASN A 368 21.02 -15.84 -13.53
CA ASN A 368 21.79 -16.87 -12.83
C ASN A 368 20.99 -18.15 -12.52
N ASP A 369 21.70 -19.27 -12.37
CA ASP A 369 21.12 -20.56 -11.97
C ASP A 369 20.22 -20.43 -10.72
N VAL A 370 19.04 -21.04 -10.79
CA VAL A 370 18.03 -21.05 -9.72
C VAL A 370 18.60 -21.71 -8.47
N ARG A 371 18.58 -21.03 -7.32
CA ARG A 371 19.08 -21.58 -6.04
C ARG A 371 18.12 -22.61 -5.40
N ASN A 372 17.12 -23.05 -6.16
CA ASN A 372 16.01 -23.91 -5.75
C ASN A 372 15.30 -23.43 -4.48
N VAL A 373 14.97 -22.13 -4.44
CA VAL A 373 14.18 -21.53 -3.35
C VAL A 373 12.72 -21.87 -3.56
N HIS A 374 12.07 -22.46 -2.56
CA HIS A 374 10.67 -22.85 -2.63
C HIS A 374 9.77 -21.88 -1.86
N PRO A 375 8.60 -21.53 -2.41
CA PRO A 375 7.60 -20.75 -1.70
C PRO A 375 7.00 -21.57 -0.56
N LYS A 376 6.47 -20.90 0.47
CA LYS A 376 5.76 -21.55 1.58
C LYS A 376 4.27 -21.24 1.52
N SER A 377 3.43 -22.27 1.48
CA SER A 377 1.98 -22.12 1.64
C SER A 377 1.66 -21.75 3.09
N LEU A 378 0.82 -20.73 3.27
CA LEU A 378 0.21 -20.44 4.58
C LEU A 378 -1.15 -21.16 4.65
N THR A 379 -1.43 -21.73 5.82
CA THR A 379 -2.68 -22.45 6.09
C THR A 379 -3.50 -21.70 7.13
N TRP A 380 -4.81 -21.81 6.99
CA TRP A 380 -5.79 -21.13 7.84
C TRP A 380 -6.88 -22.10 8.26
N HIS A 381 -7.22 -22.07 9.55
CA HIS A 381 -8.23 -22.91 10.16
C HIS A 381 -9.30 -22.02 10.78
N PHE A 382 -10.49 -22.01 10.18
CA PHE A 382 -11.62 -21.23 10.68
C PHE A 382 -12.23 -21.97 11.87
N SER A 383 -12.39 -21.27 12.99
CA SER A 383 -13.29 -21.72 14.04
C SER A 383 -14.75 -21.61 13.58
N GLU A 384 -15.71 -22.18 14.31
CA GLU A 384 -17.13 -21.99 14.03
C GLU A 384 -17.56 -20.51 14.20
N ASN A 385 -17.01 -19.81 15.20
CA ASN A 385 -17.30 -18.40 15.47
C ASN A 385 -16.72 -17.47 14.40
N SER A 386 -15.53 -17.76 13.89
CA SER A 386 -14.87 -16.92 12.86
C SER A 386 -15.67 -16.81 11.57
N ARG A 387 -16.63 -17.72 11.31
CA ARG A 387 -17.45 -17.72 10.09
C ARG A 387 -18.64 -16.76 10.14
N THR A 388 -18.98 -16.22 11.31
CA THR A 388 -20.11 -15.31 11.47
C THR A 388 -19.76 -13.85 11.25
N PHE A 389 -18.46 -13.54 11.26
CA PHE A 389 -17.88 -12.26 10.88
C PHE A 389 -17.49 -12.32 9.39
#